data_AF-A0AA96XUK2-F1
#
_entry.id   AF-A0AA96XUK2-F1
#
_cell.length_a   1.000
_cell.length_b   1.000
_cell.length_c   1.000
_cell.angle_alpha   90.00
_cell.angle_beta   90.00
_cell.angle_gamma   90.00
#
_symmetry.space_group_name_H-M   'P 1'
#
loop_
_entity.id
_entity.type
_entity.pdbx_description
1 polymer ?
#
loop_
_entity_poly.entity_id
_entity_poly.type
_entity_poly.pdbx_seq_one_letter_code
_entity_poly.pdbx_strand_id
1 'polypeptide(L)'
;MTREAAFARIYGEASGINAGRSWAVMDVDGEPGLELLLGAPYASAPSGVGSGTLRWSGKILVYPLATLTQGSILNRPLTVINGTAVSDTLGSGLATWGPAANPSLVAFAGRSSSAQGPSPAAWSCTTVKARR
;
A
#
# COMPACT_ATOMS: atom_id res chain seq x y z
N MET A 1 10.68 4.10 -25.81
CA MET A 1 11.36 3.97 -24.50
C MET A 1 11.29 2.51 -24.10
N THR A 2 12.43 1.85 -23.85
CA THR A 2 12.44 0.45 -23.39
C THR A 2 12.39 0.40 -21.86
N ARG A 3 12.00 -0.75 -21.28
CA ARG A 3 12.01 -0.95 -19.82
C ARG A 3 13.40 -0.74 -19.23
N GLU A 4 14.43 -1.11 -19.97
CA GLU A 4 15.85 -1.01 -19.61
C GLU A 4 16.33 0.44 -19.60
N ALA A 5 15.66 1.34 -20.33
CA ALA A 5 15.96 2.77 -20.35
C ALA A 5 15.25 3.54 -19.21
N ALA A 6 14.45 2.89 -18.37
CA ALA A 6 13.82 3.52 -17.23
C ALA A 6 14.86 3.92 -16.17
N PHE A 7 14.70 5.10 -15.56
CA PHE A 7 15.58 5.55 -14.47
C PHE A 7 15.62 4.55 -13.31
N ALA A 8 14.47 4.00 -12.93
CA ALA A 8 14.36 2.93 -11.94
C ALA A 8 13.22 1.99 -12.33
N ARG A 9 13.29 0.74 -11.86
CA ARG A 9 12.28 -0.28 -12.07
C ARG A 9 11.83 -0.84 -10.73
N ILE A 10 10.57 -0.63 -10.40
CA ILE A 10 9.95 -1.05 -9.14
C ILE A 10 8.89 -2.11 -9.47
N TYR A 11 8.95 -3.25 -8.79
CA TYR A 11 8.07 -4.39 -9.00
C TYR A 11 7.23 -4.67 -7.76
N GLY A 12 6.05 -5.26 -7.93
CA GLY A 12 5.28 -5.80 -6.81
C GLY A 12 5.99 -6.96 -6.12
N GLU A 13 5.62 -7.25 -4.86
CA GLU A 13 6.27 -8.28 -4.05
C GLU A 13 5.94 -9.72 -4.48
N ALA A 14 4.83 -9.91 -5.21
CA ALA A 14 4.36 -11.23 -5.66
C ALA A 14 3.47 -11.12 -6.91
N SER A 15 3.34 -12.23 -7.65
CA SER A 15 2.42 -12.34 -8.78
C SER A 15 0.96 -12.34 -8.33
N GLY A 16 0.07 -11.75 -9.14
CA GLY A 16 -1.38 -11.86 -8.94
C GLY A 16 -1.97 -10.99 -7.83
N ILE A 17 -1.15 -10.27 -7.04
CA ILE A 17 -1.62 -9.38 -5.97
C ILE A 17 -2.15 -8.03 -6.48
N ASN A 18 -1.95 -7.76 -7.78
CA ASN A 18 -2.32 -6.53 -8.47
C ASN A 18 -1.69 -5.28 -7.84
N ALA A 19 -0.39 -5.39 -7.50
CA ALA A 19 0.39 -4.27 -6.97
C ALA A 19 0.46 -3.15 -8.00
N GLY A 20 0.22 -1.92 -7.55
CA GLY A 20 0.11 -0.74 -8.41
C GLY A 20 -1.30 -0.51 -8.95
N ARG A 21 -2.31 -1.24 -8.47
CA ARG A 21 -3.73 -0.94 -8.76
C ARG A 21 -4.09 0.50 -8.36
N SER A 22 -3.49 1.00 -7.29
CA SER A 22 -3.50 2.39 -6.87
C SER A 22 -2.13 2.79 -6.35
N TRP A 23 -1.83 4.09 -6.32
CA TRP A 23 -0.53 4.59 -5.86
C TRP A 23 -0.65 5.97 -5.23
N ALA A 24 0.31 6.30 -4.36
CA ALA A 24 0.49 7.62 -3.75
C ALA A 24 1.98 7.86 -3.47
N VAL A 25 2.37 9.12 -3.27
CA VAL A 25 3.74 9.50 -2.89
C VAL A 25 3.69 10.37 -1.65
N MET A 26 4.26 9.90 -0.56
CA MET A 26 4.42 10.67 0.68
C MET A 26 5.40 9.98 1.61
N ASP A 27 5.92 10.73 2.58
CA ASP A 27 6.62 10.17 3.74
C ASP A 27 5.63 9.40 4.63
N VAL A 28 5.86 8.11 4.87
CA VAL A 28 5.08 7.27 5.78
C VAL A 28 5.90 6.55 6.84
N ASP A 29 7.22 6.50 6.71
CA ASP A 29 8.10 5.87 7.69
C ASP A 29 8.72 6.86 8.68
N GLY A 30 8.64 8.17 8.40
CA GLY A 30 9.19 9.24 9.23
C GLY A 30 10.67 9.50 8.99
N GLU A 31 11.29 8.82 8.03
CA GLU A 31 12.66 9.07 7.63
C GLU A 31 12.72 10.16 6.54
N PRO A 32 13.80 10.95 6.46
CA PRO A 32 13.92 12.00 5.45
C PRO A 32 13.82 11.45 4.02
N GLY A 33 12.69 11.69 3.36
CA GLY A 33 12.47 11.19 2.01
C GLY A 33 11.00 11.23 1.59
N LEU A 34 10.74 10.81 0.36
CA LEU A 34 9.40 10.42 -0.05
C LEU A 34 9.44 8.94 -0.39
N GLU A 35 8.34 8.26 -0.09
CA GLU A 35 8.14 6.88 -0.50
C GLU A 35 7.05 6.81 -1.57
N LEU A 36 7.18 5.81 -2.45
CA LEU A 36 6.13 5.36 -3.33
C LEU A 36 5.32 4.28 -2.63
N LEU A 37 4.03 4.53 -2.48
CA LEU A 37 3.07 3.59 -1.94
C LEU A 37 2.31 2.94 -3.08
N LEU A 38 2.31 1.61 -3.12
CA LEU A 38 1.57 0.82 -4.12
C LEU A 38 0.52 -0.02 -3.44
N GLY A 39 -0.74 0.22 -3.79
CA GLY A 39 -1.86 -0.62 -3.37
C GLY A 39 -1.83 -1.99 -4.05
N ALA A 40 -1.99 -3.05 -3.28
CA ALA A 40 -2.01 -4.44 -3.72
C ALA A 40 -3.26 -5.16 -3.15
N PRO A 41 -4.46 -4.87 -3.70
CA PRO A 41 -5.74 -5.28 -3.10
C PRO A 41 -5.96 -6.80 -3.05
N TYR A 42 -5.25 -7.59 -3.86
CA TYR A 42 -5.38 -9.05 -3.83
C TYR A 42 -4.25 -9.74 -3.06
N ALA A 43 -3.39 -8.97 -2.38
CA ALA A 43 -2.42 -9.54 -1.45
C ALA A 43 -3.11 -10.12 -0.20
N SER A 44 -2.47 -11.12 0.41
CA SER A 44 -2.89 -11.68 1.69
C SER A 44 -1.90 -11.29 2.78
N ALA A 45 -2.41 -10.78 3.90
CA ALA A 45 -1.59 -10.38 5.05
C ALA A 45 -1.54 -11.45 6.14
N PRO A 46 -0.53 -11.43 7.03
CA PRO A 46 -0.57 -12.22 8.26
C PRO A 46 -1.81 -11.87 9.10
N SER A 47 -2.43 -12.85 9.75
CA SER A 47 -3.59 -12.61 10.64
C SER A 47 -3.21 -12.04 12.01
N GLY A 48 -1.92 -12.07 12.37
CA GLY A 48 -1.46 -11.75 13.72
C GLY A 48 -1.78 -12.83 14.76
N VAL A 49 -2.41 -13.95 14.37
CA VAL A 49 -2.73 -15.09 15.23
C VAL A 49 -2.13 -16.35 14.62
N GLY A 50 -1.10 -16.90 15.27
CA GLY A 50 -0.37 -18.07 14.78
C GLY A 50 0.24 -17.84 13.39
N SER A 51 0.21 -18.87 12.54
CA SER A 51 0.67 -18.82 11.14
C SER A 51 -0.44 -18.48 10.14
N GLY A 52 -1.59 -17.99 10.61
CA GLY A 52 -2.75 -17.70 9.76
C GLY A 52 -2.53 -16.54 8.81
N THR A 53 -3.27 -16.55 7.69
CA THR A 53 -3.28 -15.48 6.69
C THR A 53 -4.69 -14.95 6.45
N LEU A 54 -4.82 -13.65 6.33
CA LEU A 54 -6.06 -12.98 5.91
C LEU A 54 -6.08 -12.94 4.38
N ARG A 55 -6.79 -13.89 3.78
CA ARG A 55 -6.90 -13.99 2.32
C ARG A 55 -7.49 -12.70 1.75
N TRP A 56 -6.82 -12.11 0.76
CA TRP A 56 -7.29 -10.91 0.04
C TRP A 56 -7.62 -9.73 0.97
N SER A 57 -6.97 -9.64 2.12
CA SER A 57 -7.07 -8.47 2.99
C SER A 57 -6.56 -7.21 2.29
N GLY A 58 -5.72 -7.37 1.28
CA GLY A 58 -5.00 -6.29 0.64
C GLY A 58 -3.83 -5.82 1.50
N LYS A 59 -2.94 -5.08 0.87
CA LYS A 59 -1.76 -4.47 1.47
C LYS A 59 -1.39 -3.19 0.72
N ILE A 60 -0.58 -2.36 1.36
CA ILE A 60 0.13 -1.25 0.73
C ILE A 60 1.62 -1.54 0.84
N LEU A 61 2.30 -1.58 -0.30
CA LEU A 61 3.73 -1.79 -0.40
C LEU A 61 4.43 -0.42 -0.44
N VAL A 62 5.42 -0.21 0.42
CA VAL A 62 6.14 1.06 0.53
C VAL A 62 7.55 0.91 -0.04
N TYR A 63 7.93 1.76 -0.99
CA TYR A 63 9.23 1.76 -1.63
C TYR A 63 9.93 3.11 -1.46
N PRO A 64 11.22 3.17 -1.12
CA PRO A 64 11.92 4.43 -0.96
C PRO A 64 12.17 5.07 -2.32
N LEU A 65 11.88 6.36 -2.46
CA LEU A 65 12.30 7.15 -3.63
C LEU A 65 13.62 7.89 -3.37
N ALA A 66 13.87 8.27 -2.11
CA ALA A 66 15.04 9.05 -1.73
C ALA A 66 16.39 8.33 -1.99
N THR A 67 16.39 7.00 -2.04
CA THR A 67 17.60 6.18 -2.25
C THR A 67 17.75 5.68 -3.68
N LEU A 68 16.86 6.08 -4.60
CA LEU A 68 16.93 5.63 -6.00
C LEU A 68 18.11 6.26 -6.74
N THR A 69 18.85 5.41 -7.45
CA THR A 69 19.90 5.81 -8.40
C THR A 69 19.55 5.30 -9.80
N GLN A 70 20.15 5.88 -10.84
CA GLN A 70 19.90 5.46 -12.22
C GLN A 70 20.19 3.96 -12.41
N GLY A 71 19.23 3.23 -12.96
CA GLY A 71 19.27 1.78 -13.18
C GLY A 71 18.70 0.94 -12.03
N SER A 72 18.31 1.55 -10.90
CA SER A 72 17.81 0.85 -9.71
C SER A 72 16.73 -0.18 -10.03
N ILE A 73 16.80 -1.34 -9.36
CA ILE A 73 15.81 -2.41 -9.44
C ILE A 73 15.34 -2.75 -8.02
N LEU A 74 14.07 -2.48 -7.73
CA LEU A 74 13.45 -2.81 -6.44
C LEU A 74 12.34 -3.84 -6.64
N ASN A 75 12.45 -4.97 -5.96
CA ASN A 75 11.45 -6.04 -5.95
C ASN A 75 11.02 -6.45 -4.52
N ARG A 76 11.49 -5.71 -3.52
CA ARG A 76 11.11 -5.87 -2.11
C ARG A 76 10.75 -4.51 -1.54
N PRO A 77 9.57 -4.38 -0.91
CA PRO A 77 9.19 -3.15 -0.24
C PRO A 77 10.06 -2.93 1.01
N LEU A 78 10.25 -1.67 1.37
CA LEU A 78 10.87 -1.26 2.64
C LEU A 78 10.00 -1.69 3.82
N THR A 79 8.70 -1.42 3.71
CA THR A 79 7.70 -1.83 4.70
C THR A 79 6.36 -2.10 4.03
N VAL A 80 5.45 -2.72 4.78
CA VAL A 80 4.13 -3.15 4.30
C VAL A 80 3.08 -2.73 5.32
N ILE A 81 2.05 -2.02 4.85
CA ILE A 81 0.85 -1.75 5.65
C ILE A 81 -0.18 -2.83 5.31
N ASN A 82 -0.51 -3.66 6.28
CA ASN A 82 -1.37 -4.82 6.09
C ASN A 82 -2.85 -4.46 6.25
N GLY A 83 -3.70 -5.01 5.37
CA GLY A 83 -5.14 -5.09 5.63
C GLY A 83 -5.43 -6.01 6.81
N THR A 84 -6.48 -5.71 7.56
CA THR A 84 -6.76 -6.32 8.86
C THR A 84 -7.97 -7.27 8.86
N ALA A 85 -8.70 -7.36 7.75
CA ALA A 85 -9.83 -8.29 7.61
C ALA A 85 -9.81 -9.04 6.26
N VAL A 86 -10.42 -10.22 6.24
CA VAL A 86 -10.39 -11.15 5.09
C VAL A 86 -11.21 -10.59 3.93
N SER A 87 -10.64 -10.52 2.73
CA SER A 87 -11.33 -10.01 1.53
C SER A 87 -11.71 -8.53 1.56
N ASP A 88 -11.16 -7.71 2.46
CA ASP A 88 -11.38 -6.26 2.47
C ASP A 88 -10.72 -5.56 1.26
N THR A 89 -9.66 -6.15 0.70
CA THR A 89 -8.98 -5.60 -0.49
C THR A 89 -8.43 -4.17 -0.28
N LEU A 90 -7.79 -3.92 0.86
CA LEU A 90 -7.05 -2.68 1.15
C LEU A 90 -6.06 -2.34 0.04
N GLY A 91 -5.96 -1.06 -0.31
CA GLY A 91 -5.10 -0.59 -1.41
C GLY A 91 -5.82 -0.63 -2.76
N SER A 92 -7.15 -0.72 -2.76
CA SER A 92 -7.96 -0.52 -3.97
C SER A 92 -7.94 0.94 -4.45
N GLY A 93 -7.72 1.88 -3.52
CA GLY A 93 -7.49 3.30 -3.79
C GLY A 93 -6.56 3.90 -2.73
N LEU A 94 -5.74 4.87 -3.13
CA LEU A 94 -4.82 5.61 -2.26
C LEU A 94 -4.88 7.09 -2.61
N ALA A 95 -4.82 7.95 -1.60
CA ALA A 95 -4.68 9.40 -1.79
C ALA A 95 -3.92 10.00 -0.61
N THR A 96 -3.07 10.99 -0.89
CA THR A 96 -2.54 11.89 0.14
C THR A 96 -3.60 12.91 0.51
N TRP A 97 -3.78 13.16 1.81
CA TRP A 97 -4.79 14.06 2.35
C TRP A 97 -4.22 14.94 3.47
N GLY A 98 -4.77 16.14 3.62
CA GLY A 98 -4.40 17.06 4.69
C GLY A 98 -3.38 18.12 4.27
N PRO A 99 -2.99 19.01 5.21
CA PRO A 99 -2.08 20.11 4.92
C PRO A 99 -0.66 19.60 4.64
N ALA A 100 0.09 20.30 3.79
CA ALA A 100 1.47 19.93 3.44
C ALA A 100 2.41 19.81 4.65
N ALA A 101 2.15 20.55 5.74
CA ALA A 101 2.92 20.46 6.99
C ALA A 101 2.60 19.20 7.83
N ASN A 102 1.53 18.48 7.50
CA ASN A 102 1.12 17.27 8.19
C ASN A 102 0.26 16.39 7.27
N PRO A 103 0.87 15.82 6.21
CA PRO A 103 0.14 14.98 5.28
C PRO A 103 -0.30 13.68 5.97
N SER A 104 -1.37 13.10 5.48
CA SER A 104 -1.92 11.83 5.92
C SER A 104 -2.25 10.98 4.69
N LEU A 105 -2.25 9.66 4.86
CA LEU A 105 -2.65 8.74 3.81
C LEU A 105 -4.12 8.35 4.01
N VAL A 106 -4.92 8.52 2.97
CA VAL A 106 -6.23 7.90 2.83
C VAL A 106 -6.06 6.61 2.05
N ALA A 107 -6.42 5.48 2.67
CA ALA A 107 -6.41 4.18 2.03
C ALA A 107 -7.83 3.61 1.94
N PHE A 108 -8.16 3.10 0.75
CA PHE A 108 -9.46 2.53 0.44
C PHE A 108 -9.40 1.01 0.30
N ALA A 109 -10.32 0.36 0.99
CA ALA A 109 -10.63 -1.06 0.86
C ALA A 109 -11.84 -1.23 -0.07
N GLY A 110 -11.65 -1.94 -1.19
CA GLY A 110 -12.68 -2.08 -2.23
C GLY A 110 -13.83 -3.01 -1.86
N ARG A 111 -13.72 -3.68 -0.71
CA ARG A 111 -14.68 -4.59 -0.11
C ARG A 111 -14.61 -4.39 1.41
N SER A 112 -15.64 -4.80 2.13
CA SER A 112 -15.57 -4.91 3.59
C SER A 112 -16.27 -6.19 4.03
N SER A 113 -15.57 -6.95 4.86
CA SER A 113 -16.00 -8.22 5.45
C SER A 113 -16.19 -8.13 6.96
N SER A 114 -15.82 -7.01 7.59
CA SER A 114 -15.93 -6.80 9.02
C SER A 114 -17.18 -5.98 9.37
N ALA A 115 -17.78 -6.28 10.52
CA ALA A 115 -19.03 -5.69 10.98
C ALA A 115 -18.91 -4.20 11.40
N GLN A 116 -17.74 -3.57 11.27
CA GLN A 116 -17.55 -2.14 11.55
C GLN A 116 -18.04 -1.20 10.41
N GLY A 117 -18.75 -1.69 9.40
CA GLY A 117 -19.59 -0.86 8.49
C GLY A 117 -20.24 -1.64 7.33
N PRO A 118 -21.51 -1.37 6.95
CA PRO A 118 -22.52 -2.37 6.57
C PRO A 118 -22.57 -2.71 5.06
N SER A 119 -23.01 -3.92 4.72
CA SER A 119 -23.45 -4.26 3.35
C SER A 119 -24.70 -3.46 2.95
N PRO A 120 -24.93 -3.14 1.65
CA PRO A 120 -24.37 -3.74 0.44
C PRO A 120 -23.69 -2.69 -0.46
N ALA A 121 -22.62 -2.09 0.03
CA ALA A 121 -21.53 -1.44 -0.70
C ALA A 121 -20.66 -0.93 0.44
N ALA A 122 -19.90 -1.83 1.06
CA ALA A 122 -19.29 -1.57 2.35
C ALA A 122 -17.91 -0.91 2.14
N TRP A 123 -17.88 0.42 2.23
CA TRP A 123 -16.70 1.26 2.07
C TRP A 123 -15.97 1.38 3.41
N SER A 124 -14.65 1.12 3.44
CA SER A 124 -13.80 1.46 4.59
C SER A 124 -12.68 2.40 4.16
N CYS A 125 -12.64 3.57 4.78
CA CYS A 125 -11.62 4.61 4.62
C CYS A 125 -10.80 4.63 5.91
N THR A 126 -9.55 4.21 5.86
CA THR A 126 -8.64 4.29 7.01
C THR A 126 -7.62 5.40 6.76
N THR A 127 -7.55 6.36 7.67
CA THR A 127 -6.49 7.38 7.67
C THR A 127 -5.27 6.81 8.38
N VAL A 128 -4.18 6.61 7.65
CA VAL A 128 -2.87 6.34 8.27
C VAL A 128 -2.16 7.68 8.41
N LYS A 129 -1.87 8.07 9.65
CA LYS A 129 -1.13 9.31 9.94
C LYS A 129 0.35 9.07 9.68
N ALA A 130 0.99 9.91 8.87
CA ALA A 130 2.45 9.91 8.75
C ALA A 130 3.06 10.15 10.14
N ARG A 131 4.10 9.40 10.50
CA ARG A 131 4.87 9.69 11.72
C ARG A 131 5.82 10.85 11.40
N ARG A 132 5.91 11.81 12.33
CA ARG A 132 6.97 12.82 12.34
C ARG A 132 8.15 12.32 13.16
#